data_AF-A0AB36K3P4-F1
#
_entry.id   AF-A0AB36K3P4-F1
#
_cell.length_a   1.000
_cell.length_b   1.000
_cell.length_c   1.000
_cell.angle_alpha   90.00
_cell.angle_beta   90.00
_cell.angle_gamma   90.00
#
_symmetry.space_group_name_H-M   'P 1'
#
loop_
_entity.id
_entity.type
_entity.pdbx_description
1 polymer ?
#
loop_
_entity_poly.entity_id
_entity_poly.type
_entity_poly.pdbx_seq_one_letter_code
_entity_poly.pdbx_strand_id
1 'polypeptide(L)'
;YKLGLKPNAAEKVFQICAKHEYRENFPLTSLGKGHTEAVAFSDGIFCQEVFPGCHTDIGGGYPSKNQYGRTDLPARLNQPVDSTYHRKLTHKTSLYDKYQSDIQKHKSAHELAAYAQQKLAQENLAWQQQTREEHDIHGEVKLVNGELHYYHFVPTSNALAGLAFERMKQQAKKQGIRWLPNVIEAQKNLSSIDYYNDTFIESLWEEIKSISTGSVSTQWRNKEPRLQQRYIHRPHDSLINPGYGSVIDRSVNALSIDSNNQPKRQVFGND
;
A
#
# COMPACT_ATOMS: atom_id res chain seq x y z
N TYR A 1 26.58 -7.05 -6.23
CA TYR A 1 25.81 -6.15 -7.11
C TYR A 1 26.55 -4.83 -7.26
N LYS A 2 26.58 -4.22 -8.45
CA LYS A 2 27.13 -2.86 -8.67
C LYS A 2 25.95 -1.90 -8.86
N LEU A 3 25.40 -1.40 -7.76
CA LEU A 3 24.32 -0.39 -7.78
C LEU A 3 24.85 1.05 -7.61
N GLY A 4 26.13 1.19 -7.22
CA GLY A 4 26.82 2.47 -7.11
C GLY A 4 26.84 3.26 -8.41
N LEU A 5 26.07 4.35 -8.46
CA LEU A 5 26.12 5.33 -9.53
C LEU A 5 27.29 6.30 -9.29
N LYS A 6 28.23 6.32 -10.23
CA LYS A 6 29.33 7.29 -10.23
C LYS A 6 28.84 8.67 -10.65
N PRO A 7 29.48 9.78 -10.24
CA PRO A 7 29.09 11.13 -10.64
C PRO A 7 29.05 11.37 -12.15
N ASN A 8 29.80 10.59 -12.94
CA ASN A 8 29.81 10.68 -14.40
C ASN A 8 28.84 9.70 -15.09
N ALA A 9 27.96 9.04 -14.34
CA ALA A 9 27.00 8.08 -14.91
C ALA A 9 25.90 8.75 -15.74
N ALA A 10 25.53 10.00 -15.41
CA ALA A 10 24.55 10.81 -16.12
C ALA A 10 24.75 12.30 -15.84
N GLU A 11 24.18 13.17 -16.67
CA GLU A 11 24.18 14.62 -16.44
C GLU A 11 23.38 15.01 -15.19
N LYS A 12 22.26 14.30 -14.95
CA LYS A 12 21.44 14.40 -13.74
C LYS A 12 20.82 13.04 -13.41
N VAL A 13 20.69 12.78 -12.11
CA VAL A 13 19.99 11.62 -11.57
C VAL A 13 18.95 12.10 -10.57
N PHE A 14 17.69 11.73 -10.77
CA PHE A 14 16.59 12.07 -9.89
C PHE A 14 15.89 10.81 -9.40
N GLN A 15 15.75 10.67 -8.08
CA GLN A 15 15.07 9.56 -7.42
C GLN A 15 13.93 10.07 -6.54
N ILE A 16 12.77 9.42 -6.63
CA ILE A 16 11.69 9.57 -5.66
C ILE A 16 11.69 8.35 -4.74
N CYS A 17 11.70 8.58 -3.44
CA CYS A 17 11.73 7.55 -2.41
C CYS A 17 10.38 7.44 -1.70
N ALA A 18 9.93 6.21 -1.48
CA ALA A 18 8.72 5.88 -0.74
C ALA A 18 8.92 6.00 0.78
N LYS A 19 8.23 6.92 1.48
CA LYS A 19 8.38 7.05 2.94
C LYS A 19 7.91 5.82 3.72
N HIS A 20 6.84 5.17 3.25
CA HIS A 20 6.11 4.13 3.98
C HIS A 20 6.40 2.71 3.48
N GLU A 21 7.54 2.51 2.81
CA GLU A 21 8.03 1.17 2.50
C GLU A 21 8.89 0.65 3.65
N TYR A 22 8.45 -0.44 4.27
CA TYR A 22 9.06 -1.01 5.47
C TYR A 22 9.42 -2.49 5.31
N ARG A 23 9.19 -3.09 4.14
CA ARG A 23 9.47 -4.52 3.95
C ARG A 23 10.98 -4.78 3.90
N GLU A 24 11.41 -5.86 4.54
CA GLU A 24 12.82 -6.30 4.58
C GLU A 24 13.38 -6.52 3.16
N ASN A 25 12.57 -7.09 2.27
CA ASN A 25 12.96 -7.38 0.89
C ASN A 25 12.91 -6.15 -0.04
N PHE A 26 12.49 -4.99 0.46
CA PHE A 26 12.41 -3.74 -0.32
C PHE A 26 13.24 -2.62 0.31
N PRO A 27 14.54 -2.86 0.57
CA PRO A 27 15.41 -1.84 1.12
C PRO A 27 15.61 -0.69 0.11
N LEU A 28 15.79 0.51 0.61
CA LEU A 28 16.18 1.64 -0.22
C LEU A 28 17.68 1.56 -0.53
N THR A 29 18.05 1.63 -1.80
CA THR A 29 19.39 2.14 -2.17
C THR A 29 19.25 3.65 -2.37
N SER A 30 19.72 4.42 -1.39
CA SER A 30 19.65 5.88 -1.43
C SER A 30 20.77 6.42 -2.30
N LEU A 31 20.52 7.46 -3.10
CA LEU A 31 21.57 8.16 -3.84
C LEU A 31 22.64 8.80 -2.92
N GLY A 32 22.36 8.91 -1.62
CA GLY A 32 23.29 9.41 -0.61
C GLY A 32 23.85 8.32 0.29
N LYS A 33 24.87 8.66 1.08
CA LYS A 33 25.42 7.78 2.12
C LYS A 33 24.41 7.55 3.25
N GLY A 34 23.51 6.59 3.06
CA GLY A 34 22.55 6.16 4.08
C GLY A 34 21.43 7.17 4.40
N HIS A 35 21.13 8.11 3.51
CA HIS A 35 20.11 9.13 3.77
C HIS A 35 18.68 8.61 3.56
N THR A 36 17.86 8.74 4.59
CA THR A 36 16.42 8.42 4.57
C THR A 36 15.52 9.58 4.14
N GLU A 37 16.10 10.76 3.94
CA GLU A 37 15.39 12.03 3.70
C GLU A 37 15.65 12.55 2.27
N ALA A 38 14.93 13.61 1.88
CA ALA A 38 15.22 14.31 0.64
C ALA A 38 16.59 14.98 0.73
N VAL A 39 17.41 14.81 -0.31
CA VAL A 39 18.73 15.39 -0.40
C VAL A 39 18.98 15.79 -1.85
N ALA A 40 19.19 17.08 -2.10
CA ALA A 40 19.95 17.54 -3.26
C ALA A 40 21.44 17.43 -2.88
N PHE A 41 22.18 16.56 -3.56
CA PHE A 41 23.59 16.37 -3.24
C PHE A 41 24.39 17.59 -3.69
N SER A 42 25.49 17.88 -2.99
CA SER A 42 26.30 19.09 -3.19
C SER A 42 26.92 19.21 -4.59
N ASP A 43 26.99 18.10 -5.35
CA ASP A 43 27.43 18.09 -6.74
C ASP A 43 26.36 18.58 -7.74
N GLY A 44 25.10 18.70 -7.28
CA GLY A 44 23.95 19.03 -8.08
C GLY A 44 23.56 17.96 -9.11
N ILE A 45 24.29 16.84 -9.21
CA ILE A 45 24.06 15.76 -10.18
C ILE A 45 22.97 14.84 -9.65
N PHE A 46 23.12 14.41 -8.40
CA PHE A 46 22.14 13.55 -7.75
C PHE A 46 21.11 14.37 -6.99
N CYS A 47 19.86 13.94 -7.07
CA CYS A 47 18.76 14.53 -6.35
C CYS A 47 17.79 13.45 -5.89
N GLN A 48 17.46 13.46 -4.61
CA GLN A 48 16.51 12.54 -3.99
C GLN A 48 15.37 13.33 -3.33
N GLU A 49 14.13 12.93 -3.57
CA GLU A 49 12.94 13.46 -2.90
C GLU A 49 12.16 12.34 -2.20
N VAL A 50 11.46 12.66 -1.11
CA VAL A 50 10.69 11.69 -0.33
C VAL A 50 9.20 12.00 -0.43
N PHE A 51 8.45 11.04 -0.95
CA PHE A 51 7.03 11.13 -1.18
C PHE A 51 6.26 10.19 -0.23
N PRO A 52 5.00 10.51 0.10
CA PRO A 52 4.17 9.60 0.85
C PRO A 52 3.83 8.40 -0.03
N GLY A 53 4.00 7.20 0.51
CA GLY A 53 3.61 5.95 -0.15
C GLY A 53 4.55 4.81 0.21
N CYS A 54 4.14 3.58 -0.08
CA CYS A 54 5.04 2.43 -0.17
C CYS A 54 5.67 2.33 -1.58
N HIS A 55 6.43 1.26 -1.88
CA HIS A 55 7.16 1.13 -3.14
C HIS A 55 6.28 1.35 -4.38
N THR A 56 5.14 0.67 -4.45
CA THR A 56 4.24 0.68 -5.61
C THR A 56 3.36 1.95 -5.65
N ASP A 57 3.18 2.65 -4.53
CA ASP A 57 2.56 3.99 -4.52
C ASP A 57 3.42 5.03 -5.23
N ILE A 58 4.74 4.81 -5.32
CA ILE A 58 5.66 5.68 -6.05
C ILE A 58 5.86 5.17 -7.48
N GLY A 59 6.11 3.87 -7.65
CA GLY A 59 6.42 3.27 -8.95
C GLY A 59 5.21 3.03 -9.87
N GLY A 60 4.00 3.00 -9.30
CA GLY A 60 2.80 2.56 -10.00
C GLY A 60 2.66 1.04 -10.05
N GLY A 61 1.43 0.57 -10.31
CA GLY A 61 1.10 -0.87 -10.39
C GLY A 61 -0.04 -1.31 -9.47
N TYR A 62 -0.52 -0.44 -8.57
CA TYR A 62 -1.74 -0.71 -7.81
C TYR A 62 -3.00 -0.49 -8.64
N PRO A 63 -4.05 -1.30 -8.40
CA PRO A 63 -5.33 -1.09 -9.04
C PRO A 63 -5.98 0.20 -8.54
N SER A 64 -6.80 0.78 -9.38
CA SER A 64 -7.61 1.95 -9.03
C SER A 64 -8.84 1.58 -8.22
N LYS A 65 -9.44 2.55 -7.52
CA LYS A 65 -10.62 2.33 -6.68
C LYS A 65 -11.77 1.63 -7.42
N ASN A 66 -12.02 1.98 -8.68
CA ASN A 66 -13.08 1.37 -9.50
C ASN A 66 -12.78 -0.07 -9.98
N GLN A 67 -11.56 -0.58 -9.77
CA GLN A 67 -11.20 -1.97 -10.09
C GLN A 67 -11.44 -2.91 -8.90
N TYR A 68 -11.59 -2.38 -7.69
CA TYR A 68 -11.92 -3.18 -6.52
C TYR A 68 -13.36 -3.71 -6.64
N GLY A 69 -13.54 -5.02 -6.48
CA GLY A 69 -14.85 -5.69 -6.56
C GLY A 69 -15.37 -5.97 -7.96
N ARG A 70 -14.56 -5.77 -9.01
CA ARG A 70 -14.89 -6.19 -10.37
C ARG A 70 -14.93 -7.70 -10.50
N THR A 71 -16.05 -8.25 -10.97
CA THR A 71 -16.22 -9.69 -11.21
C THR A 71 -16.15 -10.06 -12.70
N ASP A 72 -15.98 -9.07 -13.56
CA ASP A 72 -16.01 -9.17 -15.02
C ASP A 72 -14.62 -9.38 -15.67
N LEU A 73 -13.55 -9.41 -14.88
CA LEU A 73 -12.20 -9.77 -15.33
C LEU A 73 -12.02 -11.31 -15.31
N PRO A 74 -10.90 -11.85 -15.82
CA PRO A 74 -10.55 -13.26 -15.60
C PRO A 74 -10.33 -13.54 -14.11
N ALA A 75 -10.64 -14.74 -13.61
CA ALA A 75 -10.50 -15.10 -12.19
C ALA A 75 -9.12 -14.74 -11.57
N ARG A 76 -8.04 -14.89 -12.35
CA ARG A 76 -6.67 -14.51 -11.94
C ARG A 76 -6.43 -13.00 -11.78
N LEU A 77 -7.35 -12.16 -12.24
CA LEU A 77 -7.35 -10.69 -12.22
C LEU A 77 -8.59 -10.11 -11.51
N ASN A 78 -9.56 -10.95 -11.14
CA ASN A 78 -10.89 -10.55 -10.61
C ASN A 78 -10.89 -10.05 -9.18
N GLN A 79 -9.83 -10.30 -8.43
CA GLN A 79 -9.68 -9.76 -7.10
C GLN A 79 -8.32 -9.07 -7.07
N PRO A 80 -8.28 -7.75 -6.80
CA PRO A 80 -7.06 -7.13 -6.35
C PRO A 80 -6.43 -8.06 -5.31
N VAL A 81 -5.17 -8.45 -5.53
CA VAL A 81 -4.44 -9.33 -4.61
C VAL A 81 -4.61 -8.80 -3.19
N ASP A 82 -4.87 -9.70 -2.25
CA ASP A 82 -5.14 -9.45 -0.83
C ASP A 82 -4.30 -8.33 -0.18
N SER A 83 -3.11 -8.05 -0.72
CA SER A 83 -2.19 -6.99 -0.32
C SER A 83 -2.56 -5.55 -0.72
N THR A 84 -3.64 -5.30 -1.48
CA THR A 84 -4.01 -3.93 -1.94
C THR A 84 -5.10 -3.28 -1.08
N TYR A 85 -5.91 -4.06 -0.38
CA TYR A 85 -6.91 -3.54 0.54
C TYR A 85 -6.29 -3.12 1.87
N HIS A 86 -6.93 -2.15 2.52
CA HIS A 86 -6.76 -1.93 3.94
C HIS A 86 -7.77 -2.77 4.71
N ARG A 87 -7.29 -3.79 5.42
CA ARG A 87 -8.13 -4.51 6.37
C ARG A 87 -8.33 -3.65 7.60
N LYS A 88 -9.59 -3.46 7.97
CA LYS A 88 -10.02 -2.79 9.19
C LYS A 88 -10.83 -3.77 10.02
N LEU A 89 -10.26 -4.21 11.15
CA LEU A 89 -11.00 -4.96 12.15
C LEU A 89 -12.12 -4.08 12.70
N THR A 90 -13.36 -4.52 12.56
CA THR A 90 -14.54 -3.76 13.02
C THR A 90 -14.91 -4.14 14.44
N HIS A 91 -14.99 -5.45 14.71
CA HIS A 91 -15.30 -5.99 16.02
C HIS A 91 -14.84 -7.45 16.13
N LYS A 92 -14.95 -7.98 17.34
CA LYS A 92 -14.66 -9.36 17.68
C LYS A 92 -15.81 -9.98 18.45
N THR A 93 -15.96 -11.29 18.35
CA THR A 93 -16.93 -12.04 19.14
C THR A 93 -16.38 -13.41 19.49
N SER A 94 -16.48 -13.81 20.76
CA SER A 94 -16.17 -15.16 21.19
C SER A 94 -17.07 -16.17 20.48
N LEU A 95 -16.48 -17.14 19.79
CA LEU A 95 -17.23 -18.23 19.16
C LEU A 95 -17.96 -19.04 20.23
N TYR A 96 -17.30 -19.28 21.37
CA TYR A 96 -17.87 -20.02 22.48
C TYR A 96 -19.12 -19.32 23.03
N ASP A 97 -19.04 -18.03 23.32
CA ASP A 97 -20.17 -17.31 23.92
C ASP A 97 -21.34 -17.17 22.94
N LYS A 98 -21.05 -16.95 21.65
CA LYS A 98 -22.08 -16.84 20.61
C LYS A 98 -22.82 -18.15 20.36
N TYR A 99 -22.14 -19.30 20.50
CA TYR A 99 -22.67 -20.62 20.14
C TYR A 99 -22.67 -21.62 21.32
N GLN A 100 -22.70 -21.12 22.55
CA GLN A 100 -22.47 -21.92 23.76
C GLN A 100 -23.36 -23.16 23.84
N SER A 101 -24.66 -22.99 23.57
CA SER A 101 -25.66 -24.06 23.67
C SER A 101 -25.43 -25.20 22.68
N ASP A 102 -24.82 -24.93 21.54
CA ASP A 102 -24.48 -25.95 20.53
C ASP A 102 -23.12 -26.56 20.80
N ILE A 103 -22.13 -25.74 21.17
CA ILE A 103 -20.77 -26.19 21.48
C ILE A 103 -20.78 -27.22 22.62
N GLN A 104 -21.59 -27.03 23.65
CA GLN A 104 -21.72 -27.96 24.77
C GLN A 104 -22.26 -29.35 24.39
N LYS A 105 -22.86 -29.52 23.21
CA LYS A 105 -23.40 -30.81 22.73
C LYS A 105 -22.34 -31.72 22.13
N HIS A 106 -21.19 -31.18 21.73
CA HIS A 106 -20.13 -31.93 21.09
C HIS A 106 -19.24 -32.65 22.12
N LYS A 107 -18.87 -33.89 21.82
CA LYS A 107 -18.17 -34.76 22.79
C LYS A 107 -16.69 -34.96 22.47
N SER A 108 -16.23 -34.45 21.32
CA SER A 108 -14.83 -34.54 20.91
C SER A 108 -14.29 -33.24 20.35
N ALA A 109 -12.97 -33.05 20.45
CA ALA A 109 -12.28 -31.91 19.87
C ALA A 109 -12.42 -31.83 18.33
N HIS A 110 -12.52 -32.99 17.66
CA HIS A 110 -12.69 -33.04 16.21
C HIS A 110 -14.07 -32.53 15.78
N GLU A 111 -15.14 -32.95 16.47
CA GLU A 111 -16.50 -32.43 16.23
C GLU A 111 -16.59 -30.93 16.47
N LEU A 112 -15.96 -30.44 17.54
CA LEU A 112 -15.89 -29.01 17.85
C LEU A 112 -15.16 -28.21 16.76
N ALA A 113 -14.06 -28.75 16.23
CA ALA A 113 -13.33 -28.12 15.15
C ALA A 113 -14.16 -28.06 13.86
N ALA A 114 -14.84 -29.14 13.50
CA ALA A 114 -15.72 -29.17 12.32
C ALA A 114 -16.90 -28.19 12.47
N TYR A 115 -17.53 -28.15 13.65
CA TYR A 115 -18.58 -27.19 13.97
C TYR A 115 -18.09 -25.74 13.89
N ALA A 116 -16.91 -25.45 14.44
CA ALA A 116 -16.30 -24.12 14.37
C ALA A 116 -16.04 -23.67 12.93
N GLN A 117 -15.57 -24.56 12.05
CA GLN A 117 -15.39 -24.26 10.63
C GLN A 117 -16.72 -24.01 9.92
N GLN A 118 -17.76 -24.80 10.23
CA GLN A 118 -19.10 -24.59 9.68
C GLN A 118 -19.66 -23.22 10.10
N LYS A 119 -19.53 -22.85 11.38
CA LYS A 119 -19.97 -21.54 11.87
C LYS A 119 -19.15 -20.40 11.30
N LEU A 120 -17.84 -20.55 11.17
CA LEU A 120 -17.00 -19.57 10.48
C LEU A 120 -17.50 -19.33 9.05
N ALA A 121 -17.80 -20.39 8.29
CA ALA A 121 -18.32 -20.25 6.93
C ALA A 121 -19.68 -19.52 6.89
N GLN A 122 -20.57 -19.82 7.84
CA GLN A 122 -21.87 -19.14 7.98
C GLN A 122 -21.72 -17.64 8.28
N GLU A 123 -20.87 -17.31 9.26
CA GLU A 123 -20.58 -15.91 9.64
C GLU A 123 -19.95 -15.15 8.49
N ASN A 124 -19.04 -15.79 7.75
CA ASN A 124 -18.36 -15.17 6.63
C ASN A 124 -19.34 -14.83 5.51
N LEU A 125 -20.27 -15.74 5.18
CA LEU A 125 -21.31 -15.49 4.17
C LEU A 125 -22.23 -14.34 4.59
N ALA A 126 -22.70 -14.34 5.84
CA ALA A 126 -23.57 -13.28 6.37
C ALA A 126 -22.85 -11.92 6.38
N TRP A 127 -21.59 -11.90 6.82
CA TRP A 127 -20.79 -10.68 6.88
C TRP A 127 -20.47 -10.14 5.48
N GLN A 128 -20.13 -11.01 4.53
CA GLN A 128 -19.93 -10.61 3.13
C GLN A 128 -21.18 -9.95 2.55
N GLN A 129 -22.36 -10.53 2.78
CA GLN A 129 -23.62 -9.95 2.33
C GLN A 129 -23.88 -8.59 2.99
N GLN A 130 -23.80 -8.52 4.31
CA GLN A 130 -24.02 -7.28 5.06
C GLN A 130 -23.08 -6.15 4.61
N THR A 131 -21.77 -6.43 4.54
CA THR A 131 -20.79 -5.40 4.15
C THR A 131 -20.96 -4.93 2.71
N ARG A 132 -21.41 -5.82 1.81
CA ARG A 132 -21.72 -5.45 0.44
C ARG A 132 -22.94 -4.54 0.38
N GLU A 133 -23.99 -4.86 1.12
CA GLU A 133 -25.26 -4.10 1.13
C GLU A 133 -25.12 -2.74 1.83
N GLU A 134 -24.43 -2.66 2.97
CA GLU A 134 -24.35 -1.45 3.79
C GLU A 134 -23.25 -0.49 3.35
N HIS A 135 -22.18 -1.01 2.73
CA HIS A 135 -20.94 -0.24 2.52
C HIS A 135 -20.37 -0.37 1.11
N ASP A 136 -20.92 -1.23 0.24
CA ASP A 136 -20.40 -1.53 -1.10
C ASP A 136 -18.92 -1.98 -1.11
N ILE A 137 -18.47 -2.63 -0.03
CA ILE A 137 -17.11 -3.18 0.10
C ILE A 137 -17.15 -4.68 0.39
N HIS A 138 -15.98 -5.33 0.32
CA HIS A 138 -15.84 -6.70 0.78
C HIS A 138 -15.65 -6.75 2.30
N GLY A 139 -16.18 -7.81 2.90
CA GLY A 139 -15.94 -8.18 4.28
C GLY A 139 -15.45 -9.63 4.36
N GLU A 140 -14.69 -9.93 5.40
CA GLU A 140 -14.33 -11.31 5.72
C GLU A 140 -14.25 -11.51 7.23
N VAL A 141 -14.62 -12.72 7.68
CA VAL A 141 -14.50 -13.17 9.06
C VAL A 141 -13.36 -14.18 9.17
N LYS A 142 -12.48 -13.99 10.15
CA LYS A 142 -11.42 -14.96 10.49
C LYS A 142 -11.65 -15.50 11.91
N LEU A 143 -11.40 -16.80 12.10
CA LEU A 143 -11.36 -17.41 13.43
C LEU A 143 -9.92 -17.40 13.95
N VAL A 144 -9.68 -16.70 15.06
CA VAL A 144 -8.36 -16.57 15.69
C VAL A 144 -8.50 -16.85 17.17
N ASN A 145 -7.81 -17.87 17.68
CA ASN A 145 -7.80 -18.23 19.11
C ASN A 145 -9.21 -18.33 19.75
N GLY A 146 -10.19 -18.83 19.00
CA GLY A 146 -11.58 -18.95 19.47
C GLY A 146 -12.44 -17.68 19.35
N GLU A 147 -11.88 -16.58 18.84
CA GLU A 147 -12.61 -15.36 18.52
C GLU A 147 -12.88 -15.24 17.01
N LEU A 148 -14.11 -14.87 16.65
CA LEU A 148 -14.48 -14.41 15.33
C LEU A 148 -14.06 -12.94 15.19
N HIS A 149 -13.21 -12.65 14.21
CA HIS A 149 -12.74 -11.31 13.88
C HIS A 149 -13.37 -10.86 12.56
N TYR A 150 -14.11 -9.74 12.58
CA TYR A 150 -14.84 -9.24 11.43
C TYR A 150 -14.08 -8.08 10.79
N TYR A 151 -13.76 -8.19 9.50
CA TYR A 151 -12.94 -7.22 8.79
C TYR A 151 -13.72 -6.54 7.67
N HIS A 152 -13.51 -5.23 7.51
CA HIS A 152 -13.80 -4.49 6.28
C HIS A 152 -12.55 -4.41 5.42
N PHE A 153 -12.72 -4.61 4.11
CA PHE A 153 -11.66 -4.46 3.11
C PHE A 153 -11.87 -3.11 2.43
N VAL A 154 -11.19 -2.10 2.96
CA VAL A 154 -11.32 -0.72 2.49
C VAL A 154 -10.46 -0.56 1.22
N PRO A 155 -11.04 -0.16 0.07
CA PRO A 155 -10.28 0.13 -1.13
C PRO A 155 -9.32 1.30 -0.94
N THR A 156 -8.11 1.18 -1.47
CA THR A 156 -7.07 2.20 -1.38
C THR A 156 -6.83 2.83 -2.76
N SER A 157 -6.73 4.15 -2.80
CA SER A 157 -6.52 4.93 -4.03
C SER A 157 -5.12 4.75 -4.59
N ASN A 158 -4.98 4.52 -5.89
CA ASN A 158 -3.67 4.48 -6.55
C ASN A 158 -3.15 5.87 -7.00
N ALA A 159 -3.85 6.95 -6.61
CA ALA A 159 -3.55 8.30 -7.06
C ALA A 159 -2.14 8.82 -6.71
N LEU A 160 -1.47 8.27 -5.68
CA LEU A 160 -0.11 8.65 -5.32
C LEU A 160 0.91 8.38 -6.43
N ALA A 161 0.71 7.33 -7.24
CA ALA A 161 1.58 7.05 -8.36
C ALA A 161 1.50 8.15 -9.43
N GLY A 162 0.31 8.71 -9.64
CA GLY A 162 0.12 9.87 -10.52
C GLY A 162 0.86 11.11 -10.02
N LEU A 163 0.83 11.36 -8.72
CA LEU A 163 1.57 12.47 -8.08
C LEU A 163 3.08 12.33 -8.28
N ALA A 164 3.64 11.13 -8.03
CA ALA A 164 5.05 10.85 -8.25
C ALA A 164 5.43 10.98 -9.74
N PHE A 165 4.57 10.50 -10.64
CA PHE A 165 4.77 10.61 -12.08
C PHE A 165 4.79 12.06 -12.57
N GLU A 166 3.88 12.92 -12.11
CA GLU A 166 3.90 14.35 -12.46
C GLU A 166 5.16 15.06 -11.96
N ARG A 167 5.65 14.73 -10.75
CA ARG A 167 6.94 15.25 -10.27
C ARG A 167 8.11 14.78 -11.12
N MET A 168 8.15 13.49 -11.47
CA MET A 168 9.17 12.90 -12.34
C MET A 168 9.19 13.59 -13.72
N LYS A 169 8.01 13.76 -14.33
CA LYS A 169 7.85 14.49 -15.59
C LYS A 169 8.39 15.91 -15.49
N GLN A 170 8.04 16.62 -14.42
CA GLN A 170 8.49 17.98 -14.18
C GLN A 170 10.02 18.06 -14.10
N GLN A 171 10.67 17.16 -13.36
CA GLN A 171 12.14 17.15 -13.25
C GLN A 171 12.82 16.77 -14.56
N ALA A 172 12.31 15.75 -15.24
CA ALA A 172 12.80 15.32 -16.55
C ALA A 172 12.74 16.45 -17.59
N LYS A 173 11.63 17.22 -17.62
CA LYS A 173 11.47 18.36 -18.53
C LYS A 173 12.52 19.45 -18.31
N LYS A 174 12.94 19.69 -17.06
CA LYS A 174 14.03 20.65 -16.75
C LYS A 174 15.37 20.23 -17.36
N GLN A 175 15.55 18.94 -17.64
CA GLN A 175 16.74 18.37 -18.29
C GLN A 175 16.55 18.16 -19.80
N GLY A 176 15.54 18.78 -20.41
CA GLY A 176 15.30 18.72 -21.84
C GLY A 176 14.56 17.47 -22.35
N ILE A 177 14.13 16.57 -21.45
CA ILE A 177 13.31 15.41 -21.85
C ILE A 177 11.96 15.90 -22.36
N ARG A 178 11.63 15.49 -23.59
CA ARG A 178 10.36 15.83 -24.26
C ARG A 178 9.34 14.73 -24.03
N TRP A 179 8.27 15.08 -23.34
CA TRP A 179 7.11 14.20 -23.14
C TRP A 179 6.13 14.42 -24.28
N LEU A 180 5.60 13.34 -24.86
CA LEU A 180 4.62 13.38 -25.95
C LEU A 180 3.20 13.61 -25.37
N PRO A 181 2.60 14.80 -25.52
CA PRO A 181 1.35 15.12 -24.84
C PRO A 181 0.19 14.24 -25.28
N ASN A 182 0.13 13.92 -26.58
CA ASN A 182 -0.88 13.05 -27.18
C ASN A 182 -0.85 11.63 -26.59
N VAL A 183 0.34 11.08 -26.32
CA VAL A 183 0.48 9.76 -25.70
C VAL A 183 0.01 9.81 -24.25
N ILE A 184 0.39 10.86 -23.51
CA ILE A 184 -0.01 11.04 -22.11
C ILE A 184 -1.54 11.17 -22.03
N GLU A 185 -2.14 12.03 -22.85
CA GLU A 185 -3.58 12.28 -22.85
C GLU A 185 -4.39 11.04 -23.25
N ALA A 186 -3.97 10.32 -24.29
CA ALA A 186 -4.57 9.04 -24.65
C ALA A 186 -4.48 8.03 -23.49
N GLN A 187 -3.35 8.00 -22.78
CA GLN A 187 -3.22 7.17 -21.58
C GLN A 187 -4.11 7.64 -20.44
N LYS A 188 -4.36 8.93 -20.23
CA LYS A 188 -5.30 9.38 -19.18
C LYS A 188 -6.69 8.80 -19.37
N ASN A 189 -7.16 8.78 -20.63
CA ASN A 189 -8.48 8.29 -21.00
C ASN A 189 -8.59 6.76 -20.93
N LEU A 190 -7.46 6.05 -21.01
CA LEU A 190 -7.38 4.59 -20.87
C LEU A 190 -7.01 4.15 -19.45
N SER A 191 -6.31 5.00 -18.70
CA SER A 191 -5.77 4.68 -17.38
C SER A 191 -6.87 4.74 -16.36
N SER A 192 -6.99 3.69 -15.57
CA SER A 192 -7.87 3.69 -14.43
C SER A 192 -7.33 4.51 -13.25
N ILE A 193 -6.18 5.19 -13.39
CA ILE A 193 -5.51 5.94 -12.31
C ILE A 193 -6.46 6.95 -11.66
N ASP A 194 -6.64 6.82 -10.35
CA ASP A 194 -7.52 7.66 -9.54
C ASP A 194 -7.10 9.14 -9.51
N TYR A 195 -5.81 9.42 -9.80
CA TYR A 195 -5.21 10.76 -9.76
C TYR A 195 -6.02 11.82 -10.52
N TYR A 196 -6.52 11.50 -11.73
CA TYR A 196 -7.15 12.50 -12.60
C TYR A 196 -8.51 13.00 -12.09
N ASN A 197 -9.09 12.33 -11.09
CA ASN A 197 -10.38 12.69 -10.50
C ASN A 197 -10.29 12.90 -8.97
N ASP A 198 -9.08 13.08 -8.41
CA ASP A 198 -8.87 13.18 -6.96
C ASP A 198 -8.41 14.58 -6.53
N THR A 199 -9.38 15.41 -6.12
CA THR A 199 -9.15 16.82 -5.74
C THR A 199 -8.16 17.01 -4.60
N PHE A 200 -8.02 16.01 -3.71
CA PHE A 200 -7.06 16.08 -2.62
C PHE A 200 -5.63 15.88 -3.11
N ILE A 201 -5.42 14.92 -4.02
CA ILE A 201 -4.10 14.71 -4.62
C ILE A 201 -3.75 15.84 -5.58
N GLU A 202 -4.73 16.40 -6.28
CA GLU A 202 -4.55 17.59 -7.11
C GLU A 202 -4.12 18.80 -6.27
N SER A 203 -4.79 19.04 -5.13
CA SER A 203 -4.36 20.08 -4.18
C SER A 203 -2.96 19.83 -3.63
N LEU A 204 -2.60 18.57 -3.35
CA LEU A 204 -1.25 18.22 -2.91
C LEU A 204 -0.21 18.49 -4.02
N TRP A 205 -0.55 18.20 -5.28
CA TRP A 205 0.30 18.54 -6.43
C TRP A 205 0.56 20.04 -6.52
N GLU A 206 -0.49 20.85 -6.39
CA GLU A 206 -0.38 22.31 -6.43
C GLU A 206 0.56 22.88 -5.36
N GLU A 207 0.59 22.27 -4.18
CA GLU A 207 1.52 22.63 -3.11
C GLU A 207 2.97 22.23 -3.40
N ILE A 208 3.20 21.05 -4.01
CA ILE A 208 4.56 20.53 -4.20
C ILE A 208 5.22 20.96 -5.51
N LYS A 209 4.45 21.34 -6.54
CA LYS A 209 4.99 21.62 -7.88
C LYS A 209 5.94 22.81 -7.90
N SER A 210 5.77 23.78 -7.01
CA SER A 210 6.63 24.97 -6.90
C SER A 210 7.88 24.74 -6.04
N ILE A 211 7.93 23.64 -5.28
CA ILE A 211 9.07 23.30 -4.43
C ILE A 211 10.29 23.00 -5.29
N SER A 212 11.43 23.55 -4.88
CA SER A 212 12.71 23.34 -5.54
C SER A 212 13.08 21.85 -5.61
N THR A 213 13.82 21.49 -6.65
CA THR A 213 14.28 20.12 -6.89
C THR A 213 15.14 19.66 -5.72
N GLY A 214 14.80 18.50 -5.14
CA GLY A 214 15.50 17.89 -4.01
C GLY A 214 15.03 18.34 -2.63
N SER A 215 13.97 19.14 -2.57
CA SER A 215 13.46 19.72 -1.31
C SER A 215 12.13 19.13 -0.85
N VAL A 216 11.49 18.28 -1.65
CA VAL A 216 10.23 17.61 -1.25
C VAL A 216 10.55 16.46 -0.30
N SER A 217 10.18 16.61 0.98
CA SER A 217 10.45 15.63 2.04
C SER A 217 9.30 15.51 3.04
N THR A 218 8.88 16.65 3.59
CA THR A 218 7.95 16.72 4.74
C THR A 218 6.74 17.60 4.49
N GLN A 219 6.63 18.24 3.32
CA GLN A 219 5.58 19.21 3.02
C GLN A 219 4.18 18.58 2.99
N TRP A 220 4.11 17.26 2.77
CA TRP A 220 2.88 16.48 2.82
C TRP A 220 2.55 15.95 4.22
N ARG A 221 3.41 16.16 5.24
CA ARG A 221 3.33 15.49 6.56
C ARG A 221 2.08 15.85 7.36
N ASN A 222 1.58 17.10 7.25
CA ASN A 222 0.31 17.49 7.87
C ASN A 222 -0.91 16.75 7.26
N LYS A 223 -0.76 16.20 6.05
CA LYS A 223 -1.77 15.39 5.36
C LYS A 223 -1.56 13.89 5.55
N GLU A 224 -0.49 13.47 6.23
CA GLU A 224 -0.12 12.07 6.44
C GLU A 224 -1.26 11.21 7.03
N PRO A 225 -2.03 11.67 8.05
CA PRO A 225 -3.14 10.86 8.58
C PRO A 225 -4.19 10.53 7.52
N ARG A 226 -4.54 11.49 6.65
CA ARG A 226 -5.49 11.27 5.55
C ARG A 226 -4.90 10.38 4.46
N LEU A 227 -3.62 10.57 4.15
CA LEU A 227 -2.88 9.74 3.20
C LEU A 227 -2.85 8.27 3.65
N GLN A 228 -2.54 8.02 4.92
CA GLN A 228 -2.47 6.66 5.49
C GLN A 228 -3.82 5.95 5.49
N GLN A 229 -4.92 6.70 5.63
CA GLN A 229 -6.26 6.11 5.63
C GLN A 229 -6.74 5.68 4.25
N ARG A 230 -6.38 6.42 3.18
CA ARG A 230 -7.06 6.31 1.87
C ARG A 230 -6.15 6.14 0.65
N TYR A 231 -4.84 6.36 0.78
CA TYR A 231 -3.94 6.49 -0.36
C TYR A 231 -2.65 5.68 -0.24
N ILE A 232 -2.08 5.57 0.95
CA ILE A 232 -0.84 4.81 1.16
C ILE A 232 -1.21 3.35 1.34
N HIS A 233 -0.84 2.49 0.40
CA HIS A 233 -1.05 1.06 0.54
C HIS A 233 -0.09 0.47 1.58
N ARG A 234 -0.55 -0.59 2.25
CA ARG A 234 0.23 -1.33 3.26
C ARG A 234 0.54 -2.74 2.73
N PRO A 235 1.66 -2.96 2.03
CA PRO A 235 1.95 -4.28 1.45
C PRO A 235 2.14 -5.38 2.51
N HIS A 236 2.36 -5.01 3.77
CA HIS A 236 2.43 -5.90 4.93
C HIS A 236 1.10 -6.04 5.69
N ASP A 237 -0.03 -5.56 5.13
CA ASP A 237 -1.35 -5.52 5.79
C ASP A 237 -1.79 -6.90 6.32
N SER A 238 -1.51 -7.98 5.58
CA SER A 238 -1.82 -9.36 6.02
C SER A 238 -1.05 -9.80 7.27
N LEU A 239 0.14 -9.23 7.51
CA LEU A 239 0.98 -9.60 8.66
C LEU A 239 0.59 -8.87 9.94
N ILE A 240 -0.07 -7.72 9.83
CA ILE A 240 -0.53 -6.92 10.98
C ILE A 240 -2.00 -7.17 11.33
N ASN A 241 -2.73 -7.94 10.51
CA ASN A 241 -4.12 -8.32 10.75
C ASN A 241 -4.22 -9.83 11.11
N PRO A 242 -4.67 -10.17 12.32
CA PRO A 242 -4.83 -11.57 12.74
C PRO A 242 -5.66 -12.42 11.77
N GLY A 243 -5.25 -13.66 11.53
CA GLY A 243 -5.96 -14.60 10.65
C GLY A 243 -5.61 -14.51 9.16
N TYR A 244 -4.72 -13.60 8.76
CA TYR A 244 -4.27 -13.47 7.36
C TYR A 244 -2.82 -13.89 7.12
N GLY A 245 -1.93 -13.70 8.10
CA GLY A 245 -0.50 -13.95 7.88
C GLY A 245 -0.19 -15.42 7.58
N SER A 246 0.26 -15.72 6.36
CA SER A 246 0.83 -17.01 5.99
C SER A 246 2.37 -17.02 6.04
N VAL A 247 2.97 -18.21 5.93
CA VAL A 247 4.44 -18.34 5.80
C VAL A 247 4.94 -17.62 4.54
N ILE A 248 4.17 -17.71 3.44
CA ILE A 248 4.50 -17.04 2.17
C ILE A 248 4.43 -15.52 2.37
N ASP A 249 3.38 -15.00 3.00
CA ASP A 249 3.25 -13.57 3.29
C ASP A 249 4.42 -13.05 4.10
N ARG A 250 4.86 -13.81 5.12
CA ARG A 250 6.03 -13.45 5.93
C ARG A 250 7.29 -13.42 5.07
N SER A 251 7.51 -14.43 4.22
CA SER A 251 8.70 -14.49 3.37
C SER A 251 8.81 -13.31 2.39
N VAL A 252 7.68 -12.77 1.91
CA VAL A 252 7.67 -11.70 0.90
C VAL A 252 7.53 -10.31 1.54
N ASN A 253 6.66 -10.17 2.54
CA ASN A 253 6.21 -8.89 3.08
C ASN A 253 6.63 -8.62 4.53
N ALA A 254 7.58 -9.41 5.08
CA ALA A 254 8.12 -9.18 6.43
C ALA A 254 8.52 -7.72 6.64
N LEU A 255 8.16 -7.18 7.80
CA LEU A 255 8.51 -5.84 8.22
C LEU A 255 9.91 -5.81 8.79
N SER A 256 10.72 -4.88 8.32
CA SER A 256 11.90 -4.46 9.05
C SER A 256 11.46 -3.62 10.25
N ILE A 257 11.91 -4.01 11.44
CA ILE A 257 11.55 -3.38 12.71
C ILE A 257 12.81 -2.82 13.40
N ASP A 258 12.64 -1.74 14.16
CA ASP A 258 13.69 -1.19 15.00
C ASP A 258 13.72 -1.84 16.40
N SER A 259 14.66 -1.39 17.25
CA SER A 259 14.79 -1.87 18.63
C SER A 259 13.57 -1.61 19.52
N ASN A 260 12.67 -0.72 19.10
CA ASN A 260 11.41 -0.41 19.79
C ASN A 260 10.21 -1.14 19.15
N ASN A 261 10.47 -2.13 18.30
CA ASN A 261 9.47 -2.90 17.57
C ASN A 261 8.59 -2.04 16.65
N GLN A 262 9.12 -0.90 16.16
CA GLN A 262 8.43 -0.03 15.21
C GLN A 262 8.88 -0.31 13.78
N PRO A 263 7.98 -0.26 12.78
CA PRO A 263 8.36 -0.39 11.37
C PRO A 263 9.44 0.63 11.00
N LYS A 264 10.56 0.15 10.46
CA LYS A 264 11.70 0.96 10.05
C LYS A 264 12.21 0.52 8.69
N ARG A 265 12.34 1.49 7.78
CA ARG A 265 12.90 1.25 6.45
C ARG A 265 14.39 0.92 6.53
N GLN A 266 14.81 -0.15 5.86
CA GLN A 266 16.22 -0.45 5.64
C GLN A 266 16.76 0.44 4.50
N VAL A 267 17.92 1.04 4.72
CA VAL A 267 18.57 1.93 3.75
C VAL A 267 20.03 1.55 3.59
N PHE A 268 20.44 1.36 2.35
CA PHE A 268 21.82 1.18 1.91
C PHE A 268 22.30 2.45 1.21
N GLY A 269 23.59 2.74 1.35
CA GLY A 269 24.25 3.83 0.62
C GLY A 269 24.50 3.46 -0.85
N ASN A 270 24.64 4.48 -1.67
CA ASN A 270 25.13 4.38 -3.05
C ASN A 270 26.66 4.26 -3.07
N ASP A 271 27.19 3.16 -2.52
CA ASP A 271 28.63 2.83 -2.51
C ASP A 271 28.99 1.82 -3.63
#